data_AF-A0A9R1VNH9-F1
#
_entry.id   AF-A0A9R1VNH9-F1
#
_cell.length_a   1.000
_cell.length_b   1.000
_cell.length_c   1.000
_cell.angle_alpha   90.00
_cell.angle_beta   90.00
_cell.angle_gamma   90.00
#
_symmetry.space_group_name_H-M   'P 1'
#
loop_
_entity.id
_entity.type
_entity.pdbx_description
1 polymer ?
#
loop_
_entity_poly.entity_id
_entity_poly.type
_entity_poly.pdbx_seq_one_letter_code
_entity_poly.pdbx_strand_id
1 'polypeptide(L)'
;MLIAMGVDGNNQILPLVFAIVENESYDTWDWFLSHVKNHVVKDREGICLISDRHGGILKVVNEHGFPWLESRGIVYDISSTTFMTSFVIHN
;
A
#
# COMPACT_ATOMS: atom_id res chain seq x y z
N MET A 1 -8.40 -6.47 8.35
CA MET A 1 -9.07 -5.32 7.69
C MET A 1 -7.97 -4.55 6.99
N LEU A 2 -8.12 -4.23 5.71
CA LEU A 2 -7.06 -3.57 4.94
C LEU A 2 -7.43 -2.11 4.68
N ILE A 3 -6.49 -1.19 4.84
CA ILE A 3 -6.71 0.24 4.61
C ILE A 3 -5.52 0.84 3.87
N ALA A 4 -5.79 1.61 2.82
CA ALA A 4 -4.81 2.45 2.15
C ALA A 4 -5.07 3.91 2.53
N MET A 5 -4.03 4.60 2.97
CA MET A 5 -4.06 6.02 3.33
C MET A 5 -3.27 6.83 2.29
N GLY A 6 -3.61 8.10 2.15
CA GLY A 6 -2.88 9.06 1.32
C GLY A 6 -2.48 10.26 2.14
N VAL A 7 -1.44 10.97 1.68
CA VAL A 7 -1.11 12.30 2.19
C VAL A 7 -1.45 13.33 1.12
N ASP A 8 -2.27 14.32 1.48
CA ASP A 8 -2.61 15.42 0.59
C ASP A 8 -1.53 16.51 0.58
N GLY A 9 -1.71 17.55 -0.24
CA GLY A 9 -0.78 18.68 -0.33
C GLY A 9 -0.65 19.51 0.96
N ASN A 10 -1.48 19.25 1.97
CA ASN A 10 -1.46 19.91 3.28
C ASN A 10 -0.89 19.00 4.38
N ASN A 11 -0.22 17.90 4.00
CA ASN A 11 0.33 16.90 4.92
C ASN A 11 -0.74 16.19 5.77
N GLN A 12 -2.01 16.18 5.34
CA GLN A 12 -3.07 15.48 6.05
C GLN A 12 -3.13 14.02 5.60
N ILE A 13 -3.19 13.11 6.57
CA ILE A 13 -3.38 11.68 6.31
C ILE A 13 -4.87 11.41 6.15
N LEU A 14 -5.28 10.91 4.99
CA LEU A 14 -6.67 10.65 4.63
C LEU A 14 -6.86 9.18 4.19
N PRO A 15 -7.92 8.49 4.63
CA PRO A 15 -8.24 7.16 4.13
C PRO A 15 -8.67 7.25 2.66
N LEU A 16 -8.07 6.43 1.79
CA LEU A 16 -8.37 6.38 0.37
C LEU A 16 -9.25 5.16 0.03
N VAL A 17 -8.93 4.00 0.60
CA VAL A 17 -9.62 2.73 0.33
C VAL A 17 -9.60 1.87 1.59
N PHE A 18 -10.67 1.10 1.81
CA PHE A 18 -10.71 0.06 2.83
C PHE A 18 -11.32 -1.23 2.27
N ALA A 19 -10.93 -2.37 2.85
CA ALA A 19 -11.51 -3.67 2.54
C ALA A 19 -11.67 -4.51 3.82
N ILE A 20 -12.82 -5.17 3.94
CA ILE A 20 -13.06 -6.20 4.95
C ILE A 20 -12.75 -7.54 4.31
N VAL A 21 -11.85 -8.29 4.94
CA VAL A 21 -11.28 -9.53 4.40
C VAL A 21 -11.29 -10.57 5.51
N GLU A 22 -11.47 -11.84 5.14
CA GLU A 22 -11.52 -12.94 6.10
C GLU A 22 -10.17 -13.15 6.80
N ASN A 23 -9.07 -12.97 6.07
CA ASN A 23 -7.71 -13.04 6.59
C ASN A 23 -6.74 -12.18 5.77
N GLU A 24 -5.57 -11.93 6.36
CA GLU A 24 -4.44 -11.27 5.70
C GLU A 24 -3.51 -12.32 5.10
N SER A 25 -3.79 -12.70 3.86
CA SER A 25 -2.97 -13.64 3.09
C SER A 25 -2.32 -12.95 1.89
N TYR A 26 -1.42 -13.66 1.23
CA TYR A 26 -0.87 -13.23 -0.06
C TYR A 26 -1.97 -12.89 -1.07
N ASP A 27 -2.99 -13.75 -1.23
CA ASP A 27 -4.07 -13.54 -2.21
C ASP A 27 -4.88 -12.29 -1.88
N THR A 28 -5.14 -12.08 -0.58
CA THR A 28 -5.83 -10.87 -0.12
C THR A 28 -5.01 -9.61 -0.42
N TRP A 29 -3.70 -9.66 -0.20
CA TRP A 29 -2.78 -8.55 -0.47
C TRP A 29 -2.63 -8.27 -1.96
N ASP A 30 -2.52 -9.30 -2.79
CA ASP A 30 -2.44 -9.18 -4.25
C ASP A 30 -3.69 -8.49 -4.81
N TRP A 31 -4.85 -9.01 -4.42
CA TRP A 31 -6.14 -8.45 -4.82
C TRP A 31 -6.27 -6.98 -4.39
N PHE A 32 -5.95 -6.67 -3.13
CA PHE A 32 -6.10 -5.33 -2.58
C PHE A 32 -5.15 -4.32 -3.25
N LEU A 33 -3.87 -4.67 -3.36
CA LEU A 33 -2.87 -3.79 -3.99
C LEU A 33 -3.15 -3.60 -5.48
N SER A 34 -3.63 -4.63 -6.17
CA SER A 34 -4.11 -4.51 -7.56
C SER A 34 -5.23 -3.48 -7.71
N HIS A 35 -6.20 -3.47 -6.78
CA HIS A 35 -7.27 -2.46 -6.78
C HIS A 35 -6.75 -1.06 -6.45
N VAL A 36 -5.84 -0.94 -5.47
CA VAL A 36 -5.20 0.34 -5.14
C VAL A 36 -4.44 0.87 -6.35
N LYS A 37 -3.68 0.04 -7.07
CA LYS A 37 -3.00 0.46 -8.30
C LYS A 37 -4.02 0.94 -9.35
N ASN A 38 -5.00 0.11 -9.69
CA ASN A 38 -5.88 0.39 -10.82
C ASN A 38 -6.83 1.58 -10.57
N HIS A 39 -7.21 1.85 -9.32
CA HIS A 39 -8.21 2.86 -8.99
C HIS A 39 -7.66 4.08 -8.28
N VAL A 40 -6.64 3.93 -7.45
CA VAL A 40 -6.07 5.02 -6.65
C VAL A 40 -4.84 5.60 -7.32
N VAL A 41 -3.83 4.77 -7.59
CA VAL A 41 -2.54 5.23 -8.18
C VAL A 41 -2.72 5.59 -9.64
N LYS A 42 -3.35 4.71 -10.43
CA LYS A 42 -3.48 4.79 -11.89
C LYS A 42 -2.10 5.02 -12.53
N ASP A 43 -1.97 6.04 -13.36
CA ASP A 43 -0.75 6.42 -14.08
C ASP A 43 0.11 7.44 -13.32
N ARG A 44 -0.18 7.69 -12.02
CA ARG A 44 0.64 8.60 -11.22
C ARG A 44 2.03 8.02 -10.98
N GLU A 45 3.03 8.82 -11.30
CA GLU A 45 4.44 8.58 -10.97
C GLU A 45 4.78 9.18 -9.59
N GLY A 46 5.96 8.87 -9.06
CA GLY A 46 6.43 9.45 -7.80
C GLY A 46 5.81 8.84 -6.54
N ILE A 47 4.92 7.85 -6.69
CA ILE A 47 4.26 7.21 -5.56
C ILE A 47 5.25 6.34 -4.77
N CYS A 48 5.27 6.54 -3.45
CA CYS A 48 5.95 5.69 -2.49
C CYS A 48 4.94 4.75 -1.79
N LEU A 49 5.35 3.51 -1.52
CA LEU A 49 4.59 2.52 -0.76
C LEU A 49 5.27 2.29 0.60
N ILE A 50 4.64 2.75 1.67
CA ILE A 50 5.08 2.53 3.07
C ILE A 50 4.26 1.38 3.65
N SER A 51 4.85 0.41 4.36
CA SER A 51 4.09 -0.73 4.90
C SER A 51 4.77 -1.37 6.10
N ASP A 52 4.02 -2.13 6.90
CA ASP A 52 4.54 -2.92 8.03
C ASP A 52 5.39 -4.15 7.62
N ARG A 53 5.68 -4.30 6.32
CA ARG A 53 6.47 -5.41 5.75
C ARG A 53 5.88 -6.80 6.02
N HIS A 54 4.56 -6.92 6.17
CA HIS A 54 3.90 -8.22 6.24
C HIS A 54 4.34 -9.12 5.08
N GLY A 55 4.56 -10.42 5.34
CA GLY A 55 5.12 -11.35 4.36
C GLY A 55 4.30 -11.45 3.06
N GLY A 56 2.97 -11.31 3.15
CA GLY A 56 2.09 -11.25 1.98
C GLY A 56 2.36 -10.03 1.09
N ILE A 57 2.56 -8.85 1.69
CA ILE A 57 2.86 -7.59 0.98
C ILE A 57 4.21 -7.70 0.28
N LEU A 58 5.25 -8.13 1.01
CA LEU A 58 6.59 -8.28 0.45
C LEU A 58 6.58 -9.24 -0.74
N LYS A 59 5.83 -10.34 -0.64
CA LYS A 59 5.70 -11.30 -1.74
C LYS A 59 5.03 -10.68 -2.97
N VAL A 60 3.91 -9.98 -2.81
CA VAL A 60 3.22 -9.28 -3.92
C VAL A 60 4.12 -8.24 -4.58
N VAL A 61 4.77 -7.39 -3.78
CA VAL A 61 5.65 -6.32 -4.30
C VAL A 61 6.84 -6.91 -5.06
N ASN A 62 7.41 -8.01 -4.59
CA ASN A 62 8.53 -8.68 -5.26
C ASN A 62 8.12 -9.40 -6.55
N GLU A 63 6.94 -10.02 -6.59
CA GLU A 63 6.46 -10.79 -7.75
C GLU A 63 5.88 -9.90 -8.86
N HIS A 64 5.13 -8.85 -8.50
CA HIS A 64 4.46 -7.94 -9.43
C HIS A 64 5.26 -6.68 -9.67
N GLY A 65 6.60 -6.78 -9.75
CA GLY A 65 7.47 -5.63 -10.00
C GLY A 65 6.87 -4.69 -11.06
N PHE A 66 6.88 -3.37 -10.78
CA PHE A 66 6.15 -2.31 -11.48
C PHE A 66 4.62 -2.31 -11.26
N PRO A 67 4.03 -1.23 -10.70
CA PRO A 67 4.52 0.16 -10.52
C PRO A 67 5.27 0.45 -9.22
N TRP A 68 5.42 -0.54 -8.35
CA TRP A 68 5.78 -0.31 -6.96
C TRP A 68 7.27 -0.02 -6.72
N LEU A 69 8.11 -0.16 -7.76
CA LEU A 69 9.56 -0.24 -7.63
C LEU A 69 10.37 0.84 -8.39
N GLU A 70 9.82 1.57 -9.37
CA GLU A 70 10.65 2.48 -10.20
C GLU A 70 10.66 3.95 -9.74
N SER A 71 9.77 4.37 -8.84
CA SER A 71 9.83 5.69 -8.20
C SER A 71 10.44 5.61 -6.81
N ARG A 72 11.69 5.12 -6.66
CA ARG A 72 12.42 5.10 -5.37
C ARG A 72 11.54 4.67 -4.17
N GLY A 73 10.62 3.74 -4.40
CA GLY A 73 9.66 3.27 -3.41
C GLY A 73 10.38 2.48 -2.34
N ILE A 74 10.94 3.18 -1.36
CA ILE A 74 11.56 2.56 -0.19
C ILE A 74 10.42 2.09 0.70
N VAL A 75 10.33 0.78 0.90
CA VAL A 75 9.42 0.21 1.90
C VAL A 75 9.95 0.60 3.28
N TYR A 76 9.46 1.71 3.82
CA TYR A 76 9.71 2.10 5.20
C TYR A 76 8.82 1.30 6.14
N ASP A 77 9.42 0.77 7.20
CA ASP A 77 8.73 0.06 8.27
C ASP A 77 8.11 1.06 9.25
N ILE A 78 6.81 0.92 9.51
CA ILE A 78 6.14 1.59 10.62
C ILE A 78 6.01 0.59 11.77
N SER A 79 7.05 0.52 12.61
CA SER A 79 7.10 -0.36 13.78
C SER A 79 6.23 0.15 14.94
N SER A 80 4.94 0.40 14.70
CA SER A 80 3.89 0.42 15.72
C SER A 80 2.57 0.90 15.10
N THR A 81 1.68 -0.02 14.76
CA THR A 81 0.26 -0.02 15.19
C THR A 81 -0.37 -1.33 14.73
N THR A 82 -0.69 -2.18 15.69
CA THR A 82 -1.36 -3.47 15.52
C THR A 82 -2.69 -3.31 14.75
N PHE A 83 -2.94 -4.20 13.77
CA PHE A 83 -4.18 -4.38 12.97
C PHE A 83 -4.51 -3.39 11.84
N MET A 84 -3.67 -2.39 11.56
CA MET A 84 -3.80 -1.58 10.35
C MET A 84 -2.46 -1.50 9.63
N THR A 85 -2.27 -2.34 8.62
CA THR A 85 -1.27 -2.06 7.59
C THR A 85 -1.69 -0.78 6.87
N SER A 86 -1.14 0.35 7.29
CA SER A 86 -1.41 1.65 6.70
C SER A 86 -0.35 1.90 5.64
N PHE A 87 -0.76 2.00 4.38
CA PHE A 87 0.12 2.50 3.33
C PHE A 87 -0.07 3.99 3.16
N VAL A 88 1.03 4.74 2.99
CA VAL A 88 0.99 6.16 2.69
C VAL A 88 1.46 6.36 1.27
N ILE A 89 0.56 6.84 0.41
CA ILE A 89 0.88 7.35 -0.93
C ILE A 89 1.32 8.81 -0.76
N HIS A 90 2.61 9.08 -0.95
CA HIS A 90 3.17 10.44 -1.07
C HIS A 90 3.37 10.78 -2.55
N ASN A 91 3.10 12.03 -2.92
CA ASN A 91 3.29 12.58 -4.26
C ASN A 91 4.63 13.32 -4.35
#